data_AF-A0A413B1Q3-F1
#
_entry.id   AF-A0A413B1Q3-F1
#
_cell.length_a   1.000
_cell.length_b   1.000
_cell.length_c   1.000
_cell.angle_alpha   90.00
_cell.angle_beta   90.00
_cell.angle_gamma   90.00
#
_symmetry.space_group_name_H-M   'P 1'
#
loop_
_entity.id
_entity.type
_entity.pdbx_description
1 polymer ?
#
loop_
_entity_poly.entity_id
_entity_poly.type
_entity_poly.pdbx_seq_one_letter_code
_entity_poly.pdbx_strand_id
1 'polypeptide(L)'
;TITRTKYLDRIIELNGTPDIKIITGIRRSGKSKLMQAYIEYLKSNFENINIIFIDFMDLAYEEIMEYHALHAYVEEHYQEGKTNYLFVDEVQMCPNFELAINSLYSKGIYDIYVTGSNAFLLSADLATLFTGRYIEIHVFPFSFQEYCQYYDDVSDKDKLFDDYTIKGGLAGSYAYRTEKDRTNYIKEVYETIVTRDLVQKYA
;
A
#
# COMPACT_ATOMS: atom_id res chain seq x y z
N THR A 1 -2.10 10.04 14.55
CA THR A 1 -2.18 8.96 13.55
C THR A 1 -2.66 7.71 14.27
N ILE A 2 -3.47 6.87 13.64
CA ILE A 2 -3.95 5.62 14.24
C ILE A 2 -3.32 4.41 13.54
N THR A 3 -3.20 3.30 14.26
CA THR A 3 -2.87 2.00 13.66
C THR A 3 -4.13 1.37 13.09
N ARG A 4 -4.10 0.95 11.83
CA ARG A 4 -5.26 0.32 11.16
C ARG A 4 -5.31 -1.19 11.43
N THR A 5 -5.59 -1.56 12.68
CA THR A 5 -5.41 -2.91 13.23
C THR A 5 -6.01 -4.01 12.36
N LYS A 6 -7.24 -3.84 11.87
CA LYS A 6 -7.90 -4.84 11.00
C LYS A 6 -7.07 -5.22 9.76
N TYR A 7 -6.45 -4.23 9.11
CA TYR A 7 -5.62 -4.49 7.93
C TYR A 7 -4.26 -5.05 8.32
N LEU A 8 -3.69 -4.57 9.43
CA LEU A 8 -2.40 -5.05 9.93
C LEU A 8 -2.49 -6.52 10.34
N ASP A 9 -3.50 -6.88 11.13
CA ASP A 9 -3.76 -8.27 11.54
C ASP A 9 -3.92 -9.17 10.32
N ARG A 10 -4.64 -8.69 9.28
CA ARG A 10 -4.80 -9.45 8.04
C ARG A 10 -3.46 -9.70 7.33
N ILE A 11 -2.57 -8.71 7.28
CA ILE A 11 -1.24 -8.88 6.69
C ILE A 11 -0.41 -9.87 7.54
N ILE A 12 -0.49 -9.78 8.87
CA ILE A 12 0.21 -10.67 9.79
C ILE A 12 -0.24 -12.13 9.61
N GLU A 13 -1.55 -12.36 9.47
CA GLU A 13 -2.11 -13.71 9.20
C GLU A 13 -1.58 -14.32 7.89
N LEU A 14 -1.19 -13.49 6.92
CA LEU A 14 -0.69 -13.92 5.63
C LEU A 14 0.83 -14.11 5.60
N ASN A 15 1.54 -13.79 6.69
CA ASN A 15 2.98 -13.98 6.78
C ASN A 15 3.36 -15.44 6.49
N GLY A 16 4.29 -15.64 5.55
CA GLY A 16 4.77 -16.97 5.16
C GLY A 16 3.82 -17.79 4.29
N THR A 17 2.64 -17.28 3.91
CA THR A 17 1.85 -17.93 2.85
C THR A 17 2.56 -17.80 1.49
N PRO A 18 2.37 -18.74 0.55
CA PRO A 18 3.08 -18.68 -0.72
C PRO A 18 2.68 -17.49 -1.59
N ASP A 19 1.46 -16.98 -1.47
CA ASP A 19 0.92 -15.94 -2.34
C ASP A 19 1.69 -14.62 -2.26
N ILE A 20 1.68 -13.85 -3.36
CA ILE A 20 2.12 -12.45 -3.39
C ILE A 20 1.05 -11.60 -2.73
N LYS A 21 1.39 -10.82 -1.70
CA LYS A 21 0.43 -9.95 -0.99
C LYS A 21 0.38 -8.61 -1.71
N ILE A 22 -0.77 -8.29 -2.30
CA ILE A 22 -0.96 -7.07 -3.09
C ILE A 22 -1.87 -6.12 -2.30
N ILE A 23 -1.29 -5.03 -1.82
CA ILE A 23 -2.01 -3.98 -1.11
C ILE A 23 -2.51 -2.97 -2.14
N THR A 24 -3.80 -3.01 -2.42
CA THR A 24 -4.47 -2.09 -3.35
C THR A 24 -5.26 -1.05 -2.58
N GLY A 25 -5.74 -0.03 -3.28
CA GLY A 25 -6.54 1.05 -2.69
C GLY A 25 -6.35 2.36 -3.43
N ILE A 26 -7.31 3.26 -3.24
CA ILE A 26 -7.26 4.59 -3.86
C ILE A 26 -6.06 5.41 -3.36
N ARG A 27 -5.67 6.44 -4.10
CA ARG A 27 -4.64 7.39 -3.65
C ARG A 27 -5.04 7.98 -2.28
N ARG A 28 -4.07 8.14 -1.37
CA ARG A 28 -4.27 8.64 0.01
C ARG A 28 -5.09 7.73 0.96
N SER A 29 -5.34 6.47 0.62
CA SER A 29 -5.98 5.48 1.52
C SER A 29 -5.08 4.97 2.66
N GLY A 30 -3.76 5.20 2.59
CA GLY A 30 -2.81 4.82 3.64
C GLY A 30 -2.07 3.49 3.43
N LYS A 31 -2.01 2.97 2.19
CA LYS A 31 -1.28 1.74 1.82
C LYS A 31 0.18 1.73 2.30
N SER A 32 0.96 2.75 1.94
CA SER A 32 2.37 2.88 2.35
C SER A 32 2.53 2.90 3.88
N LYS A 33 1.58 3.53 4.58
CA LYS A 33 1.58 3.54 6.06
C LYS A 33 1.26 2.18 6.67
N LEU A 34 0.36 1.42 6.05
CA LEU A 34 0.10 0.05 6.44
C LEU A 34 1.32 -0.86 6.21
N MET A 35 1.98 -0.73 5.06
CA MET A 35 3.21 -1.47 4.73
C MET A 35 4.34 -1.13 5.72
N GLN A 36 4.56 0.15 6.02
CA GLN A 36 5.54 0.60 7.03
C GLN A 36 5.23 0.04 8.42
N ALA A 37 3.97 0.08 8.86
CA ALA A 37 3.55 -0.47 10.15
C ALA A 37 3.82 -1.98 10.24
N TYR A 38 3.63 -2.72 9.14
CA TYR A 38 3.95 -4.14 9.11
C TYR A 38 5.46 -4.41 9.13
N ILE A 39 6.27 -3.60 8.43
CA ILE A 39 7.74 -3.67 8.52
C ILE A 39 8.20 -3.44 9.98
N GLU A 40 7.64 -2.45 10.67
CA GLU A 40 7.93 -2.19 12.09
C GLU A 40 7.51 -3.36 12.99
N TYR A 41 6.34 -3.94 12.74
CA TYR A 41 5.90 -5.15 13.41
C TYR A 41 6.89 -6.30 13.21
N LEU A 42 7.33 -6.56 11.98
CA LEU A 42 8.29 -7.64 11.69
C LEU A 42 9.61 -7.44 12.45
N LYS A 43 10.18 -6.24 12.38
CA LYS A 43 11.42 -5.89 13.10
C LYS A 43 11.32 -6.07 14.62
N SER A 44 10.12 -5.90 15.18
CA SER A 44 9.88 -6.00 16.62
C SER A 44 9.59 -7.42 17.10
N ASN A 45 9.18 -8.32 16.20
CA ASN A 45 8.72 -9.66 16.55
C ASN A 45 9.62 -10.79 16.01
N PHE A 46 10.53 -10.50 15.07
CA PHE A 46 11.41 -11.50 14.47
C PHE A 46 12.84 -10.99 14.37
N GLU A 47 13.80 -11.81 14.81
CA GLU A 47 15.22 -11.43 14.85
C GLU A 47 16.01 -11.87 13.60
N ASN A 48 15.67 -13.03 13.00
CA ASN A 48 16.41 -13.60 11.88
C ASN A 48 15.78 -13.29 10.50
N ILE A 49 15.51 -12.01 10.27
CA ILE A 49 14.85 -11.53 9.06
C ILE A 49 15.76 -10.59 8.26
N ASN A 50 15.54 -10.56 6.95
CA ASN A 50 16.07 -9.54 6.05
C ASN A 50 14.89 -8.81 5.42
N ILE A 51 14.92 -7.49 5.43
CA ILE A 51 13.86 -6.65 4.87
C ILE A 51 14.44 -5.85 3.73
N ILE A 52 13.99 -6.14 2.51
CA ILE A 52 14.28 -5.38 1.31
C ILE A 52 13.06 -4.50 1.05
N PHE A 53 13.20 -3.19 1.24
CA PHE A 53 12.12 -2.23 1.05
C PHE A 53 12.49 -1.21 -0.02
N ILE A 54 11.66 -1.11 -1.05
CA ILE A 54 11.82 -0.24 -2.20
C ILE A 54 10.60 0.66 -2.28
N ASP A 55 10.80 1.97 -2.28
CA ASP A 55 9.75 2.97 -2.47
C ASP A 55 10.01 3.72 -3.77
N PHE A 56 9.24 3.44 -4.82
CA PHE A 56 9.42 4.12 -6.11
C PHE A 56 8.97 5.59 -6.10
N MET A 57 8.52 6.15 -4.98
CA MET A 57 8.38 7.59 -4.83
C MET A 57 9.67 8.25 -4.29
N ASP A 58 10.61 7.48 -3.77
CA ASP A 58 11.91 7.94 -3.31
C ASP A 58 12.91 7.95 -4.47
N LEU A 59 13.56 9.09 -4.69
CA LEU A 59 14.57 9.29 -5.73
C LEU A 59 15.76 8.33 -5.58
N ALA A 60 16.00 7.80 -4.37
CA ALA A 60 17.02 6.78 -4.13
C ALA A 60 16.85 5.52 -5.00
N TYR A 61 15.64 5.25 -5.49
CA TYR A 61 15.32 4.08 -6.32
C TYR A 61 15.01 4.42 -7.77
N GLU A 62 15.23 5.67 -8.21
CA GLU A 62 14.96 6.11 -9.58
C GLU A 62 15.72 5.28 -10.61
N GLU A 63 16.98 4.94 -10.35
CA GLU A 63 17.81 4.13 -11.26
C GLU A 63 17.35 2.68 -11.38
N ILE A 64 16.57 2.18 -10.41
CA ILE A 64 16.03 0.81 -10.42
C ILE A 64 14.55 0.75 -10.82
N MET A 65 13.98 1.84 -11.36
CA MET A 65 12.63 1.89 -11.97
C MET A 65 12.58 1.18 -13.35
N GLU A 66 13.28 0.06 -13.47
CA GLU A 66 13.35 -0.80 -14.63
C GLU A 66 13.39 -2.24 -14.12
N TYR A 67 12.62 -3.14 -14.73
CA TYR A 67 12.34 -4.44 -14.11
C TYR A 67 13.58 -5.36 -14.00
N HIS A 68 14.56 -5.29 -14.91
CA HIS A 68 15.81 -6.03 -14.74
C HIS A 68 16.65 -5.45 -13.61
N ALA A 69 16.74 -4.12 -13.52
CA ALA A 69 17.45 -3.43 -12.44
C ALA A 69 16.81 -3.71 -11.07
N LEU A 70 15.47 -3.67 -10.98
CA LEU A 70 14.71 -4.09 -9.80
C LEU A 70 15.04 -5.54 -9.41
N HIS A 71 14.98 -6.47 -10.37
CA HIS A 71 15.29 -7.87 -10.12
C HIS A 71 16.74 -8.05 -9.61
N ALA A 72 17.71 -7.42 -10.27
CA ALA A 72 19.12 -7.49 -9.89
C ALA A 72 19.36 -6.90 -8.50
N TYR A 73 18.74 -5.76 -8.20
CA TYR A 73 18.82 -5.12 -6.89
C TYR A 73 18.30 -6.04 -5.78
N VAL A 74 17.12 -6.65 -5.96
CA VAL A 74 16.56 -7.56 -4.94
C VAL A 74 17.47 -8.78 -4.71
N GLU A 75 18.00 -9.36 -5.78
CA GLU A 75 18.89 -10.52 -5.69
C GLU A 75 20.22 -10.18 -5.00
N GLU A 76 20.77 -8.99 -5.23
CA GLU A 76 21.99 -8.53 -4.55
C GLU A 76 21.78 -8.33 -3.04
N HIS A 77 20.56 -7.95 -2.65
CA HIS A 77 20.21 -7.68 -1.25
C HIS A 77 19.67 -8.92 -0.51
N TYR A 78 19.61 -10.07 -1.18
CA TYR A 78 19.26 -11.34 -0.56
C TYR A 78 20.28 -11.75 0.51
N GLN A 79 19.79 -12.28 1.63
CA GLN A 79 20.65 -12.81 2.70
C GLN A 79 20.33 -14.28 2.96
N GLU A 80 21.30 -15.14 2.68
CA GLU A 80 21.20 -16.58 2.95
C GLU A 80 21.02 -16.86 4.46
N GLY A 81 20.18 -17.84 4.79
CA GLY A 81 19.90 -18.24 6.17
C GLY A 81 18.90 -17.34 6.91
N LYS A 82 18.40 -16.28 6.28
CA LYS A 82 17.35 -15.41 6.83
C LYS A 82 16.02 -15.58 6.10
N THR A 83 14.93 -15.22 6.78
CA THR A 83 13.64 -15.01 6.10
C THR A 83 13.69 -13.67 5.36
N ASN A 84 13.68 -13.71 4.04
CA ASN A 84 13.79 -12.51 3.20
C ASN A 84 12.39 -12.00 2.86
N TYR A 85 12.09 -10.78 3.31
CA TYR A 85 10.87 -10.06 2.99
C TYR A 85 11.16 -9.03 1.91
N LEU A 86 10.37 -9.05 0.84
CA LEU A 86 10.42 -8.06 -0.23
C LEU A 86 9.18 -7.15 -0.15
N PHE A 87 9.42 -5.86 -0.02
CA PHE A 87 8.39 -4.82 -0.01
C PHE A 87 8.67 -3.85 -1.16
N VAL A 88 7.72 -3.71 -2.08
CA VAL A 88 7.81 -2.73 -3.18
C VAL A 88 6.58 -1.83 -3.17
N ASP A 89 6.78 -0.55 -2.88
CA ASP A 89 5.73 0.47 -2.86
C ASP A 89 5.57 1.12 -4.23
N GLU A 90 4.32 1.39 -4.63
CA GLU A 90 3.94 2.02 -5.89
C GLU A 90 4.53 1.32 -7.13
N VAL A 91 4.34 0.00 -7.24
CA VAL A 91 4.91 -0.83 -8.32
C VAL A 91 4.58 -0.37 -9.73
N GLN A 92 3.47 0.37 -9.90
CA GLN A 92 3.10 0.95 -11.19
C GLN A 92 4.12 1.93 -11.77
N MET A 93 5.03 2.45 -10.95
CA MET A 93 6.09 3.34 -11.38
C MET A 93 7.19 2.61 -12.16
N CYS A 94 7.29 1.28 -12.04
CA CYS A 94 8.22 0.44 -12.76
C CYS A 94 7.50 -0.31 -13.89
N PRO A 95 7.70 0.04 -15.17
CA PRO A 95 7.12 -0.70 -16.29
C PRO A 95 7.54 -2.17 -16.28
N ASN A 96 6.62 -3.07 -16.59
CA ASN A 96 6.80 -4.53 -16.59
C ASN A 96 7.31 -5.12 -15.26
N PHE A 97 7.07 -4.44 -14.12
CA PHE A 97 7.47 -4.91 -12.80
C PHE A 97 7.02 -6.36 -12.52
N GLU A 98 5.88 -6.79 -13.07
CA GLU A 98 5.35 -8.15 -12.90
C GLU A 98 6.33 -9.22 -13.38
N LEU A 99 7.16 -8.95 -14.40
CA LEU A 99 8.16 -9.91 -14.87
C LEU A 99 9.23 -10.14 -13.80
N ALA A 100 9.70 -9.07 -13.17
CA ALA A 100 10.65 -9.14 -12.06
C ALA A 100 10.03 -9.85 -10.84
N ILE A 101 8.84 -9.42 -10.42
CA ILE A 101 8.17 -9.97 -9.25
C ILE A 101 7.83 -11.45 -9.46
N ASN A 102 7.35 -11.86 -10.65
CA ASN A 102 7.07 -13.27 -10.95
C ASN A 102 8.35 -14.13 -10.97
N SER A 103 9.46 -13.59 -11.48
CA SER A 103 10.77 -14.27 -11.43
C SER A 103 11.22 -14.48 -9.98
N LEU A 104 11.18 -13.42 -9.16
CA LEU A 104 11.54 -13.46 -7.73
C LEU A 104 10.64 -14.41 -6.95
N TYR A 105 9.34 -14.36 -7.19
CA TYR A 105 8.35 -15.27 -6.61
C TYR A 105 8.70 -16.74 -6.91
N SER A 106 9.06 -17.05 -8.15
CA SER A 106 9.28 -18.43 -8.60
C SER A 106 10.49 -19.09 -7.93
N LYS A 107 11.36 -18.32 -7.28
CA LYS A 107 12.47 -18.83 -6.47
C LYS A 107 12.01 -19.41 -5.14
N GLY A 108 10.86 -18.97 -4.60
CA GLY A 108 10.32 -19.46 -3.34
C GLY A 108 11.14 -19.09 -2.09
N ILE A 109 12.00 -18.08 -2.18
CA ILE A 109 12.90 -17.64 -1.10
C ILE A 109 12.56 -16.25 -0.53
N TYR A 110 11.50 -15.62 -1.04
CA TYR A 110 11.02 -14.31 -0.60
C TYR A 110 9.55 -14.37 -0.17
N ASP A 111 9.21 -13.67 0.90
CA ASP A 111 7.82 -13.30 1.20
C ASP A 111 7.55 -11.90 0.63
N ILE A 112 6.65 -11.82 -0.36
CA ILE A 112 6.54 -10.66 -1.26
C ILE A 112 5.27 -9.86 -0.97
N TYR A 113 5.46 -8.55 -0.78
CA TYR A 113 4.43 -7.56 -0.55
C TYR A 113 4.62 -6.41 -1.53
N VAL A 114 3.57 -6.08 -2.26
CA VAL A 114 3.59 -4.97 -3.21
C VAL A 114 2.42 -4.03 -2.95
N THR A 115 2.57 -2.74 -3.23
CA THR A 115 1.43 -1.82 -3.31
C THR A 115 1.23 -1.31 -4.72
N GLY A 116 -0.01 -0.96 -5.04
CA GLY A 116 -0.29 -0.13 -6.19
C GLY A 116 -1.66 0.55 -6.11
N SER A 117 -1.89 1.50 -7.00
CA SER A 117 -3.19 2.18 -7.09
C SER A 117 -4.26 1.27 -7.69
N ASN A 118 -5.52 1.43 -7.26
CA ASN A 118 -6.64 0.66 -7.80
C ASN A 118 -6.81 0.77 -9.31
N ALA A 119 -6.56 1.95 -9.88
CA ALA A 119 -6.75 2.10 -11.31
C ALA A 119 -5.69 1.32 -12.08
N PHE A 120 -4.46 1.21 -11.57
CA PHE A 120 -3.42 0.43 -12.21
C PHE A 120 -3.60 -1.08 -11.96
N LEU A 121 -3.84 -1.48 -10.72
CA LEU A 121 -4.01 -2.89 -10.30
C LEU A 121 -5.49 -3.25 -10.15
N LEU A 122 -6.26 -3.25 -11.23
CA LEU A 122 -7.63 -3.79 -11.19
C LEU A 122 -7.57 -5.30 -10.99
N SER A 123 -8.59 -5.87 -10.36
CA SER A 123 -8.66 -7.31 -10.06
C SER A 123 -8.48 -8.22 -11.30
N ALA A 124 -8.97 -7.78 -12.47
CA ALA A 124 -8.78 -8.48 -13.74
C ALA A 124 -7.31 -8.47 -14.22
N ASP A 125 -6.60 -7.36 -14.01
CA ASP A 125 -5.19 -7.24 -14.39
C ASP A 125 -4.33 -8.06 -13.44
N LEU A 126 -4.60 -8.02 -12.13
CA LEU A 126 -3.90 -8.83 -11.14
C LEU A 126 -4.00 -10.34 -11.41
N ALA A 127 -5.18 -10.82 -11.80
CA ALA A 127 -5.38 -12.21 -12.21
C ALA A 127 -4.50 -12.59 -13.42
N THR A 128 -4.30 -11.65 -14.34
CA THR A 128 -3.46 -11.85 -15.54
C THR A 128 -1.97 -11.77 -15.19
N LEU A 129 -1.56 -10.74 -14.45
CA LEU A 129 -0.17 -10.46 -14.10
C LEU A 129 0.44 -11.56 -13.20
N PHE A 130 -0.34 -12.08 -12.26
CA PHE A 130 0.15 -13.04 -11.26
C PHE A 130 -0.48 -14.42 -11.39
N THR A 131 -1.32 -14.67 -12.40
CA THR A 131 -1.90 -16.00 -12.71
C THR A 131 -2.58 -16.66 -11.50
N GLY A 132 -3.22 -15.85 -10.65
CA GLY A 132 -3.87 -16.32 -9.41
C GLY A 132 -2.93 -16.62 -8.23
N ARG A 133 -1.62 -16.36 -8.35
CA ARG A 133 -0.61 -16.53 -7.28
C ARG A 133 -0.49 -15.29 -6.39
N TYR A 134 -1.63 -14.68 -6.06
CA TYR A 134 -1.68 -13.45 -5.30
C TYR A 134 -2.89 -13.43 -4.37
N ILE A 135 -2.77 -12.62 -3.32
CA ILE A 135 -3.88 -12.26 -2.45
C ILE A 135 -4.00 -10.74 -2.37
N GLU A 136 -5.19 -10.23 -2.67
CA GLU A 136 -5.47 -8.80 -2.61
C GLU A 136 -5.88 -8.37 -1.19
N ILE A 137 -5.29 -7.28 -0.72
CA ILE A 137 -5.63 -6.60 0.53
C ILE A 137 -6.08 -5.19 0.15
N HIS A 138 -7.39 -5.04 -0.04
CA HIS A 138 -7.97 -3.79 -0.52
C HIS A 138 -8.14 -2.77 0.60
N VAL A 139 -7.32 -1.72 0.61
CA VAL A 139 -7.31 -0.68 1.64
C VAL A 139 -8.25 0.46 1.26
N PHE A 140 -9.36 0.58 2.00
CA PHE A 140 -10.29 1.70 1.87
C PHE A 140 -9.79 2.93 2.62
N PRO A 141 -10.31 4.14 2.35
CA PRO A 141 -10.18 5.29 3.26
C PRO A 141 -10.65 4.95 4.68
N PHE A 142 -10.44 5.86 5.62
CA PHE A 142 -10.90 5.64 6.99
C PHE A 142 -12.39 5.38 7.00
N SER A 143 -12.78 4.28 7.62
CA SER A 143 -14.16 4.01 8.01
C SER A 143 -14.60 4.99 9.10
N PHE A 144 -15.91 5.06 9.34
CA PHE A 144 -16.41 5.85 10.47
C PHE A 144 -15.85 5.39 11.82
N GLN A 145 -15.62 4.08 12.00
CA GLN A 145 -14.98 3.56 13.21
C GLN A 145 -13.56 4.09 13.39
N GLU A 146 -12.76 4.08 12.31
CA GLU A 146 -11.40 4.64 12.31
C GLU A 146 -11.41 6.16 12.49
N TYR A 147 -12.43 6.84 11.98
CA TYR A 147 -12.66 8.27 12.23
C TYR A 147 -12.89 8.55 13.72
N CYS A 148 -13.77 7.78 14.38
CA CYS A 148 -13.98 7.89 15.82
C CYS A 148 -12.71 7.58 16.63
N GLN A 149 -11.90 6.63 16.20
CA GLN A 149 -10.61 6.34 16.85
C GLN A 149 -9.60 7.46 16.68
N TYR A 150 -9.64 8.16 15.55
CA TYR A 150 -8.78 9.32 15.30
C TYR A 150 -9.20 10.54 16.14
N TYR A 151 -10.50 10.68 16.40
CA TYR A 151 -11.09 11.72 17.26
C TYR A 151 -11.62 11.12 18.57
N ASP A 152 -10.80 10.30 19.23
CA ASP A 152 -11.16 9.58 20.46
C ASP A 152 -11.48 10.50 21.65
N ASP A 153 -10.94 11.72 21.63
CA ASP A 153 -11.27 12.79 22.57
C ASP A 153 -12.74 13.26 22.50
N VAL A 154 -13.47 12.94 21.42
CA VAL A 154 -14.87 13.34 21.23
C VAL A 154 -15.80 12.17 21.54
N SER A 155 -16.54 12.27 22.64
CA SER A 155 -17.47 11.23 23.08
C SER A 155 -18.81 11.20 22.34
N ASP A 156 -19.19 12.32 21.72
CA ASP A 156 -20.44 12.46 20.97
C ASP A 156 -20.32 11.83 19.58
N LYS A 157 -20.83 10.60 19.46
CA LYS A 157 -20.80 9.83 18.21
C LYS A 157 -21.73 10.39 17.14
N ASP A 158 -22.84 11.02 17.51
CA ASP A 158 -23.78 11.58 16.53
C ASP A 158 -23.14 12.78 15.84
N LYS A 159 -22.49 13.66 16.64
CA LYS A 159 -21.70 14.76 16.09
C LYS A 159 -20.54 14.27 15.21
N LEU A 160 -19.83 13.23 15.63
CA LEU A 160 -18.76 12.65 14.81
C LEU A 160 -19.30 12.08 13.49
N PHE A 161 -20.49 11.49 13.51
CA PHE A 161 -21.13 10.96 12.31
C PHE A 161 -21.48 12.09 11.34
N ASP A 162 -22.13 13.15 11.82
CA ASP A 162 -22.43 14.33 11.01
C ASP A 162 -21.15 14.92 10.40
N ASP A 163 -20.11 15.11 11.22
CA ASP A 163 -18.81 15.57 10.76
C ASP A 163 -18.18 14.64 9.72
N TYR A 164 -18.26 13.33 9.90
CA TYR A 164 -17.72 12.34 8.97
C TYR A 164 -18.43 12.38 7.61
N THR A 165 -19.75 12.62 7.58
CA THR A 165 -20.48 12.75 6.29
C THR A 165 -19.99 13.92 5.44
N ILE A 166 -19.52 14.99 6.09
CA ILE A 166 -18.99 16.19 5.43
C ILE A 166 -17.49 16.04 5.13
N LYS A 167 -16.71 15.55 6.10
CA LYS A 167 -15.24 15.50 6.05
C LYS A 167 -14.71 14.28 5.31
N GLY A 168 -15.51 13.23 5.21
CA GLY A 168 -15.19 11.96 4.54
C GLY A 168 -14.09 11.15 5.21
N GLY A 169 -13.73 10.03 4.60
CA GLY A 169 -12.72 9.07 5.10
C GLY A 169 -11.27 9.36 4.69
N LEU A 170 -11.00 10.41 3.90
CA LEU A 170 -9.65 10.71 3.43
C LEU A 170 -8.84 11.35 4.56
N ALA A 171 -8.11 10.55 5.33
CA ALA A 171 -7.43 11.00 6.54
C ALA A 171 -6.44 12.17 6.35
N GLY A 172 -5.88 12.34 5.15
CA GLY A 172 -5.05 13.51 4.82
C GLY A 172 -5.80 14.85 4.93
N SER A 173 -7.14 14.83 4.81
CA SER A 173 -8.00 16.00 4.93
C SER A 173 -8.13 16.50 6.38
N TYR A 174 -7.83 15.65 7.37
CA TYR A 174 -8.03 15.95 8.80
C TYR A 174 -6.98 16.93 9.35
N ALA A 175 -5.83 17.05 8.69
CA ALA A 175 -4.79 18.02 9.04
C ALA A 175 -5.19 19.47 8.73
N TYR A 176 -6.18 19.69 7.85
CA TYR A 176 -6.63 21.02 7.46
C TYR A 176 -7.62 21.60 8.47
N ARG A 177 -7.30 22.81 8.96
CA ARG A 177 -8.07 23.51 10.00
C ARG A 177 -9.35 24.15 9.47
N THR A 178 -9.37 24.57 8.19
CA THR A 178 -10.53 25.22 7.59
C THR A 178 -11.30 24.25 6.71
N GLU A 179 -12.64 24.39 6.68
CA GLU A 179 -13.50 23.60 5.78
C GLU A 179 -13.16 23.84 4.30
N LYS A 180 -12.76 25.07 3.95
CA LYS A 180 -12.36 25.43 2.59
C LYS A 180 -11.14 24.62 2.14
N ASP A 181 -10.08 24.61 2.94
CA ASP A 181 -8.85 23.89 2.58
C ASP A 181 -9.08 22.38 2.54
N ARG A 182 -9.90 21.85 3.47
CA ARG A 182 -10.30 20.44 3.47
C ARG A 182 -11.05 20.05 2.20
N THR A 183 -12.03 20.86 1.81
CA THR A 183 -12.84 20.62 0.60
C THR A 183 -11.97 20.67 -0.65
N ASN A 184 -11.07 21.65 -0.73
CA ASN A 184 -10.11 21.76 -1.83
C ASN A 184 -9.20 20.53 -1.92
N TYR A 185 -8.64 20.08 -0.79
CA TYR A 185 -7.82 18.86 -0.75
C TYR A 185 -8.57 17.63 -1.27
N ILE A 186 -9.81 17.41 -0.80
CA ILE A 186 -10.63 16.28 -1.24
C ILE A 186 -10.89 16.36 -2.74
N LYS A 187 -11.20 17.57 -3.24
CA LYS A 187 -11.42 17.82 -4.66
C LYS A 187 -10.17 17.54 -5.49
N GLU A 188 -8.99 17.98 -5.07
CA GLU A 188 -7.72 17.72 -5.75
C GLU A 188 -7.38 16.23 -5.79
N VAL A 189 -7.61 15.50 -4.68
CA VAL A 189 -7.43 14.05 -4.64
C VAL A 189 -8.37 13.37 -5.63
N TYR A 190 -9.64 13.77 -5.66
CA TYR A 190 -10.62 13.26 -6.61
C TYR A 190 -10.22 13.55 -8.06
N GLU A 191 -9.86 14.80 -8.38
CA GLU A 191 -9.41 15.19 -9.72
C GLU A 191 -8.16 14.42 -10.13
N THR A 192 -7.21 14.20 -9.23
CA THR A 192 -6.01 13.38 -9.51
C THR A 192 -6.38 11.93 -9.81
N ILE A 193 -7.29 11.33 -9.05
CA ILE A 193 -7.76 9.96 -9.31
C ILE A 193 -8.45 9.88 -10.68
N VAL A 194 -9.32 10.84 -10.99
CA VAL A 194 -10.04 10.84 -12.28
C VAL A 194 -9.08 11.09 -13.46
N THR A 195 -8.17 12.05 -13.34
CA THR A 195 -7.32 12.50 -14.46
C THR A 195 -6.06 11.68 -14.64
N ARG A 196 -5.38 11.27 -13.57
CA ARG A 196 -4.17 10.46 -13.69
C ARG A 196 -4.48 8.98 -13.66
N ASP A 197 -5.23 8.54 -12.66
CA ASP A 197 -5.37 7.11 -12.44
C ASP A 197 -6.30 6.47 -13.50
N LEU A 198 -7.39 7.14 -13.92
CA LEU A 198 -8.31 6.61 -14.95
C LEU A 198 -7.92 6.99 -16.38
N VAL A 199 -7.66 8.27 -16.68
CA VAL A 199 -7.43 8.69 -18.08
C VAL A 199 -6.10 8.17 -18.63
N GLN A 200 -5.01 8.13 -17.84
CA GLN A 200 -3.73 7.59 -18.35
C GLN A 200 -3.78 6.09 -18.64
N LYS A 201 -4.72 5.35 -18.03
CA LYS A 201 -4.86 3.91 -18.27
C LYS A 201 -5.59 3.58 -19.57
N TYR A 202 -6.56 4.41 -19.96
CA TYR A 202 -7.41 4.18 -21.13
C TYR A 202 -7.06 5.09 -22.33
N ALA A 203 -5.95 5.83 -22.26
CA ALA A 203 -5.40 6.63 -23.35
C ALA A 203 -4.37 5.83 -24.15
#